data_AF-A0A8C4JKG9-F1
#
_entry.id   AF-A0A8C4JKG9-F1
#
_cell.length_a   1.000
_cell.length_b   1.000
_cell.length_c   1.000
_cell.angle_alpha   90.00
_cell.angle_beta   90.00
_cell.angle_gamma   90.00
#
_symmetry.space_group_name_H-M   'P 1'
#
loop_
_entity.id
_entity.type
_entity.pdbx_description
1 polymer ?
#
loop_
_entity_poly.entity_id
_entity_poly.type
_entity_poly.pdbx_seq_one_letter_code
_entity_poly.pdbx_strand_id
1 'polypeptide(L)'
;ETLVDIFQEYPDEVEYIFKPSCVPLMRCAGCCGDEGLECVPVDVYNVTMEIMRIKPHQSQHIAHMSFLQHSKCDCRPKKDVKNKQENHCEPCSERRKHLFVQDPQTCKCSCKFTDSRCKSRQLELNERTCRCEKPRR
;
A
#
# COMPACT_ATOMS: atom_id res chain seq x y z
N GLU A 1 27.17 0.67 -0.49
CA GLU A 1 26.77 1.39 0.72
C GLU A 1 25.61 2.32 0.36
N THR A 2 24.60 2.37 1.21
CA THR A 2 23.32 3.04 0.93
C THR A 2 22.94 3.88 2.14
N LEU A 3 22.54 5.13 1.94
CA LEU A 3 22.06 5.98 3.03
C LEU A 3 20.61 5.60 3.36
N VAL A 4 20.38 5.23 4.61
CA VAL A 4 19.08 4.81 5.12
C VAL A 4 18.62 5.85 6.14
N ASP A 5 17.39 6.36 5.94
CA ASP A 5 16.77 7.29 6.88
C ASP A 5 16.44 6.57 8.20
N ILE A 6 16.86 7.15 9.32
CA ILE A 6 16.66 6.57 10.64
C ILE A 6 15.17 6.46 10.97
N PHE A 7 14.33 7.39 10.49
CA PHE A 7 12.87 7.30 10.69
C PHE A 7 12.22 6.12 9.98
N GLN A 8 12.79 5.65 8.86
CA GLN A 8 12.26 4.47 8.16
C GLN A 8 12.53 3.18 8.95
N GLU A 9 13.66 3.11 9.64
CA GLU A 9 14.03 1.97 10.48
C GLU A 9 13.36 2.01 11.85
N TYR A 10 13.08 3.21 12.37
CA TYR A 10 12.46 3.45 13.69
C TYR A 10 11.24 4.39 13.58
N PRO A 11 10.13 3.94 12.97
CA PRO A 11 8.97 4.79 12.74
C PRO A 11 8.27 5.23 14.02
N ASP A 12 8.46 4.51 15.14
CA ASP A 12 7.83 4.82 16.43
C ASP A 12 8.51 5.99 17.17
N GLU A 13 9.73 6.36 16.81
CA GLU A 13 10.54 7.38 17.49
C GLU A 13 10.24 8.80 16.98
N VAL A 14 8.95 9.12 16.79
CA VAL A 14 8.48 10.37 16.15
C VAL A 14 8.78 11.65 16.95
N GLU A 15 9.07 11.53 18.25
CA GLU A 15 9.33 12.68 19.13
C GLU A 15 10.77 13.21 19.05
N TYR A 16 11.67 12.47 18.40
CA TYR A 16 13.08 12.80 18.29
C TYR A 16 13.44 13.30 16.91
N ILE A 17 14.32 14.30 16.86
CA ILE A 17 15.08 14.65 15.65
C ILE A 17 16.43 13.95 15.77
N PHE A 18 16.82 13.20 14.74
CA PHE A 18 18.10 12.50 14.71
C PHE A 18 19.17 13.31 13.99
N LYS A 19 20.38 13.31 14.54
CA LYS A 19 21.57 13.86 13.90
C LYS A 19 22.72 12.83 13.94
N PRO A 20 23.18 12.32 12.77
CA PRO A 20 22.63 12.56 11.43
C PRO A 20 21.20 11.99 11.29
N SER A 21 20.45 12.44 10.28
CA SER A 21 19.09 11.92 10.00
C SER A 21 19.12 10.61 9.21
N CYS A 22 20.23 10.31 8.54
CA CYS A 22 20.46 9.07 7.82
C CYS A 22 21.82 8.46 8.18
N VAL A 23 21.91 7.15 8.08
CA VAL A 23 23.13 6.38 8.35
C VAL A 23 23.53 5.56 7.13
N PRO A 24 24.84 5.39 6.87
CA PRO A 24 25.29 4.55 5.78
C PRO A 24 25.25 3.07 6.19
N LEU A 25 24.52 2.25 5.43
CA LEU A 25 24.39 0.81 5.67
C LEU A 25 24.63 0.03 4.40
N MET A 26 25.11 -1.21 4.53
CA MET A 26 25.11 -2.14 3.41
C MET A 26 23.70 -2.71 3.24
N ARG A 27 23.10 -2.40 2.09
CA ARG A 27 21.82 -2.98 1.66
C ARG A 27 22.02 -3.63 0.30
N CYS A 28 21.28 -4.69 0.05
CA CYS A 28 21.26 -5.36 -1.25
C CYS A 28 20.62 -4.39 -2.25
N ALA A 29 21.29 -4.21 -3.37
CA ALA A 29 20.86 -3.32 -4.44
C ALA A 29 21.34 -3.88 -5.78
N GLY A 30 20.73 -3.44 -6.86
CA GLY A 30 21.03 -3.89 -8.22
C GLY A 30 19.95 -4.79 -8.81
N CYS A 31 20.14 -5.13 -10.08
CA CYS A 31 19.29 -6.04 -10.83
C CYS A 31 19.91 -7.44 -10.90
N CYS A 32 19.05 -8.43 -11.11
CA CYS A 32 19.44 -9.80 -11.43
C CYS A 32 19.50 -9.99 -12.95
N GLY A 33 20.13 -11.07 -13.41
CA GLY A 33 20.21 -11.39 -14.85
C GLY A 33 18.88 -11.78 -15.50
N ASP A 34 17.84 -12.00 -14.70
CA ASP A 34 16.49 -12.38 -15.13
C ASP A 34 15.47 -11.46 -14.43
N GLU A 35 14.47 -10.98 -15.19
CA GLU A 35 13.46 -10.04 -14.69
C GLU A 35 12.49 -10.66 -13.69
N GLY A 36 12.34 -11.99 -13.70
CA GLY A 36 11.59 -12.77 -12.73
C GLY A 36 12.31 -12.95 -11.40
N LEU A 37 13.57 -12.51 -11.28
CA LEU A 37 14.35 -12.56 -10.04
C LEU A 37 14.44 -11.19 -9.36
N GLU A 38 14.57 -11.21 -8.03
CA GLU A 38 14.86 -10.05 -7.21
C GLU A 38 16.08 -10.29 -6.32
N CYS A 39 16.88 -9.23 -6.13
CA CYS A 39 18.06 -9.25 -5.27
C CYS A 39 17.62 -9.07 -3.81
N VAL A 40 17.79 -10.10 -2.99
CA VAL A 40 17.35 -10.13 -1.60
C VAL A 40 18.50 -10.48 -0.65
N PRO A 41 18.48 -10.01 0.61
CA PRO A 41 19.46 -10.41 1.60
C PRO A 41 19.32 -11.89 1.96
N VAL A 42 20.45 -12.60 2.01
CA VAL A 42 20.53 -13.99 2.50
C VAL A 42 21.12 -14.05 3.90
N ASP A 43 22.12 -13.21 4.16
CA ASP A 43 22.73 -13.06 5.48
C ASP A 43 22.65 -11.60 5.90
N VAL A 44 22.31 -11.37 7.17
CA VAL A 44 22.19 -10.05 7.78
C VAL A 44 22.81 -10.05 9.17
N TYR A 45 23.22 -8.88 9.63
CA TYR A 45 23.69 -8.66 11.00
C TYR A 45 23.37 -7.23 11.43
N ASN A 46 23.37 -7.01 12.73
CA ASN A 46 23.11 -5.68 13.29
C ASN A 46 24.41 -4.92 13.53
N VAL A 47 24.40 -3.63 13.20
CA VAL A 47 25.49 -2.69 13.50
C VAL A 47 24.97 -1.60 14.40
N THR A 48 25.68 -1.33 15.49
CA THR A 48 25.34 -0.27 16.43
C THR A 48 26.09 1.01 16.07
N MET A 49 25.39 2.13 16.04
CA MET A 49 25.95 3.45 15.76
C MET A 49 25.55 4.45 16.84
N GLU A 50 26.42 5.45 17.06
CA GLU A 50 26.16 6.58 17.94
C GLU A 50 25.38 7.66 17.19
N ILE A 51 24.12 7.87 17.58
CA ILE A 51 23.22 8.83 16.96
C ILE A 51 22.79 9.85 18.01
N MET A 52 22.88 11.14 17.68
CA MET A 52 22.37 12.18 18.55
C MET A 52 20.84 12.24 18.43
N ARG A 53 20.16 11.98 19.54
CA ARG A 53 18.71 12.17 19.70
C ARG A 53 18.43 13.54 20.29
N ILE A 54 17.60 14.32 19.63
CA ILE A 54 17.26 15.68 20.03
C ILE A 54 15.75 15.73 20.25
N LYS A 55 15.33 15.99 21.50
CA LYS A 55 13.95 16.30 21.83
C LYS A 55 13.81 17.82 21.94
N PRO A 56 13.08 18.48 21.02
CA PRO A 56 13.01 19.94 20.98
C PRO A 56 12.61 20.53 22.34
N HIS A 57 13.33 21.56 22.78
CA HIS A 57 13.10 22.28 24.04
C HIS A 57 13.24 21.46 25.34
N GLN A 58 13.74 20.20 25.28
CA GLN A 58 13.89 19.35 26.46
C GLN A 58 15.32 18.90 26.68
N SER A 59 15.86 18.07 25.79
CA SER A 59 17.18 17.49 25.96
C SER A 59 17.77 16.98 24.63
N GLN A 60 19.08 16.80 24.63
CA GLN A 60 19.81 16.12 23.58
C GLN A 60 20.82 15.17 24.19
N HIS A 61 20.93 13.96 23.66
CA HIS A 61 21.88 12.95 24.14
C HIS A 61 22.32 12.03 23.00
N ILE A 62 23.48 11.41 23.16
CA ILE A 62 23.95 10.37 22.24
C ILE A 62 23.29 9.05 22.65
N ALA A 63 22.66 8.38 21.69
CA ALA A 63 22.06 7.07 21.86
C ALA A 63 22.75 6.05 20.95
N HIS A 64 22.94 4.84 21.47
CA HIS A 64 23.39 3.69 20.69
C HIS A 64 22.19 3.06 20.00
N MET A 65 22.10 3.23 18.68
CA MET A 65 21.02 2.68 17.86
C MET A 65 21.53 1.54 16.99
N SER A 66 20.74 0.47 16.88
CA SER A 66 21.11 -0.73 16.13
C SER A 66 20.44 -0.74 14.76
N PHE A 67 21.18 -1.01 13.69
CA PHE A 67 20.63 -1.02 12.34
C PHE A 67 20.91 -2.36 11.66
N LEU A 68 19.95 -2.84 10.89
CA LEU A 68 20.11 -4.08 10.14
C LEU A 68 20.93 -3.84 8.87
N GLN A 69 21.98 -4.64 8.70
CA GLN A 69 22.93 -4.57 7.61
C GLN A 69 23.01 -5.90 6.87
N HIS A 70 23.06 -5.86 5.55
CA HIS A 70 23.15 -7.05 4.71
C HIS A 70 24.62 -7.41 4.49
N SER A 71 25.00 -8.66 4.78
CA SER A 71 26.35 -9.18 4.52
C SER A 71 26.43 -9.98 3.23
N LYS A 72 25.35 -10.65 2.82
CA LYS A 72 25.27 -11.38 1.54
C LYS A 72 23.92 -11.20 0.87
N CYS A 73 23.94 -11.15 -0.47
CA CYS A 73 22.77 -10.99 -1.33
C CYS A 73 22.72 -12.11 -2.36
N ASP A 74 21.52 -12.48 -2.79
CA ASP A 74 21.32 -13.51 -3.81
C ASP A 74 20.06 -13.19 -4.64
N CYS A 75 20.01 -13.71 -5.86
CA CYS A 75 18.89 -13.53 -6.77
C CYS A 75 17.88 -14.64 -6.55
N ARG A 76 16.69 -14.29 -6.05
CA ARG A 76 15.61 -15.25 -5.76
C ARG A 76 14.40 -14.96 -6.64
N PRO A 77 13.61 -15.99 -7.01
CA PRO A 77 12.36 -15.77 -7.73
C PRO A 77 11.46 -14.81 -6.98
N LYS A 78 10.97 -13.78 -7.67
CA LYS A 78 9.98 -12.85 -7.13
C LYS A 78 8.79 -13.68 -6.69
N LYS A 79 8.35 -13.49 -5.45
CA LYS A 79 7.03 -14.01 -5.06
C LYS A 79 6.04 -13.27 -5.93
N ASP A 80 5.28 -13.99 -6.75
CA ASP A 80 4.15 -13.41 -7.47
C ASP A 80 3.25 -12.75 -6.42
N VAL A 81 3.38 -11.43 -6.30
CA VAL A 81 2.38 -10.61 -5.64
C VAL A 81 1.19 -10.82 -6.55
N LYS A 82 0.32 -11.79 -6.20
CA LYS A 82 -0.93 -12.05 -6.90
C LYS A 82 -1.53 -10.70 -7.14
N ASN A 83 -1.40 -10.26 -8.38
CA ASN A 83 -1.83 -8.96 -8.82
C ASN A 83 -3.29 -8.93 -8.40
N LYS A 84 -3.60 -7.99 -7.50
CA LYS A 84 -4.92 -7.67 -6.98
C LYS A 84 -5.96 -8.16 -7.98
N GLN A 85 -6.62 -9.28 -7.67
CA GLN A 85 -7.46 -10.06 -8.59
C GLN A 85 -8.03 -9.12 -9.65
N GLU A 86 -7.49 -9.20 -10.86
CA GLU A 86 -8.14 -8.63 -12.02
C GLU A 86 -9.57 -9.19 -11.94
N ASN A 87 -10.55 -8.32 -11.70
CA ASN A 87 -11.92 -8.75 -11.43
C ASN A 87 -12.29 -9.70 -12.56
N HIS A 88 -12.42 -11.01 -12.28
CA HIS A 88 -12.69 -12.00 -13.32
C HIS A 88 -14.07 -11.74 -13.98
N CYS A 89 -14.85 -10.87 -13.34
CA CYS A 89 -16.17 -10.46 -13.74
C CYS A 89 -16.12 -9.33 -14.78
N GLU A 90 -16.90 -9.49 -15.84
CA GLU A 90 -17.19 -8.38 -16.73
C GLU A 90 -17.95 -7.26 -15.99
N PRO A 91 -17.70 -5.98 -16.35
CA PRO A 91 -18.36 -4.86 -15.71
C PRO A 91 -19.86 -4.84 -16.02
N CYS A 92 -20.69 -4.65 -14.98
CA CYS A 92 -22.16 -4.59 -15.09
C CYS A 92 -22.72 -3.61 -16.14
N SER A 93 -21.98 -2.53 -16.42
CA SER A 93 -22.31 -1.57 -17.48
C SER A 93 -21.08 -0.75 -17.84
N GLU A 94 -20.72 -0.67 -19.12
CA GLU A 94 -19.58 0.13 -19.56
C GLU A 94 -19.75 1.64 -19.28
N ARG A 95 -20.95 2.16 -19.55
CA ARG A 95 -21.23 3.60 -19.45
C ARG A 95 -21.64 4.05 -18.05
N ARG A 96 -22.11 3.14 -17.20
CA ARG A 96 -22.83 3.49 -15.95
C ARG A 96 -22.33 2.72 -14.72
N LYS A 97 -21.04 2.38 -14.68
CA LYS A 97 -20.39 1.65 -13.58
C LYS A 97 -20.74 2.16 -12.18
N HIS A 98 -20.85 3.49 -12.00
CA HIS A 98 -21.13 4.12 -10.71
C HIS A 98 -22.53 3.86 -10.12
N LEU A 99 -23.49 3.40 -10.94
CA LEU A 99 -24.87 3.10 -10.51
C LEU A 99 -25.06 1.65 -10.09
N PHE A 100 -24.09 0.78 -10.38
CA PHE A 100 -24.14 -0.64 -10.09
C PHE A 100 -23.15 -1.00 -8.99
N VAL A 101 -23.52 -2.00 -8.18
CA VAL A 101 -22.66 -2.68 -7.22
C VAL A 101 -22.55 -4.12 -7.68
N GLN A 102 -21.32 -4.61 -7.81
CA GLN A 102 -21.04 -5.97 -8.25
C GLN A 102 -20.48 -6.79 -7.08
N ASP A 103 -21.03 -7.98 -6.89
CA ASP A 103 -20.49 -8.96 -5.97
C ASP A 103 -19.20 -9.58 -6.54
N PRO A 104 -18.06 -9.52 -5.85
CA PRO A 104 -16.76 -9.97 -6.38
C PRO A 104 -16.60 -11.50 -6.44
N GLN A 105 -17.46 -12.27 -5.78
CA GLN A 105 -17.41 -13.73 -5.79
C GLN A 105 -18.40 -14.37 -6.77
N THR A 106 -19.54 -13.72 -6.99
CA THR A 106 -20.62 -14.24 -7.84
C THR A 106 -20.83 -13.45 -9.13
N CYS A 107 -20.09 -12.34 -9.30
CA CYS A 107 -20.25 -11.37 -10.38
C CYS A 107 -21.65 -10.75 -10.50
N LYS A 108 -22.52 -10.92 -9.48
CA LYS A 108 -23.90 -10.46 -9.52
C LYS A 108 -23.97 -8.94 -9.46
N CYS A 109 -24.65 -8.35 -10.44
CA CYS A 109 -24.88 -6.91 -10.53
C CYS A 109 -26.18 -6.52 -9.83
N SER A 110 -26.12 -5.46 -9.03
CA SER A 110 -27.28 -4.88 -8.36
C SER A 110 -27.23 -3.36 -8.41
N CYS A 111 -28.38 -2.69 -8.26
CA CYS A 111 -28.43 -1.24 -8.24
C CYS A 111 -27.91 -0.68 -6.91
N LYS A 112 -27.07 0.35 -6.99
CA LYS A 112 -26.56 1.08 -5.82
C LYS A 112 -27.67 1.77 -5.02
N PHE A 113 -28.74 2.18 -5.70
CA PHE A 113 -29.89 2.81 -5.08
C PHE A 113 -31.08 1.86 -5.03
N THR A 114 -31.87 1.97 -3.96
CA THR A 114 -33.10 1.20 -3.76
C THR A 114 -34.30 1.92 -4.36
N ASP A 115 -35.34 1.16 -4.69
CA ASP A 115 -36.60 1.69 -5.21
C ASP A 115 -37.26 2.71 -4.26
N SER A 116 -37.18 2.46 -2.95
CA SER A 116 -37.64 3.40 -1.90
C SER A 116 -37.00 4.79 -2.02
N ARG A 117 -35.73 4.87 -2.45
CA ARG A 117 -35.01 6.14 -2.65
C ARG A 117 -35.46 6.87 -3.92
N CYS A 118 -35.91 6.16 -4.95
CA CYS A 118 -36.51 6.80 -6.13
C CYS A 118 -37.93 7.29 -5.83
N LYS A 119 -38.71 6.48 -5.09
CA LYS A 119 -40.09 6.79 -4.70
C LYS A 119 -40.21 8.05 -3.83
N SER A 120 -39.24 8.32 -2.95
CA SER A 120 -39.20 9.58 -2.20
C SER A 120 -39.10 10.83 -3.09
N ARG A 121 -38.67 10.66 -4.34
CA ARG A 121 -38.60 11.70 -5.36
C ARG A 121 -39.70 11.59 -6.41
N GLN A 122 -40.72 10.76 -6.18
CA GLN A 122 -41.83 10.48 -7.12
C GLN A 122 -41.33 9.89 -8.46
N LEU A 123 -40.25 9.12 -8.41
CA LEU A 123 -39.65 8.43 -9.56
C LEU A 123 -39.65 6.92 -9.30
N GLU A 124 -39.53 6.12 -10.35
CA GLU A 124 -39.41 4.67 -10.28
C GLU A 124 -37.98 4.23 -10.63
N LEU A 125 -37.44 3.27 -9.87
CA LEU A 125 -36.12 2.72 -10.18
C LEU A 125 -36.23 1.80 -11.39
N ASN A 126 -35.52 2.13 -12.46
CA ASN A 126 -35.30 1.22 -13.57
C ASN A 126 -34.17 0.26 -13.21
N GLU A 127 -34.51 -0.98 -12.85
CA GLU A 127 -33.54 -1.99 -12.40
C GLU A 127 -32.50 -2.38 -13.47
N ARG A 128 -32.80 -2.15 -14.76
CA ARG A 128 -31.84 -2.41 -15.86
C ARG A 128 -30.82 -1.31 -16.03
N THR A 129 -31.16 -0.08 -15.67
CA THR A 129 -30.29 1.10 -15.84
C THR A 129 -29.79 1.69 -14.54
N CYS A 130 -30.35 1.24 -13.41
CA CYS A 130 -30.21 1.76 -12.06
C CYS A 130 -30.45 3.27 -11.95
N ARG A 131 -31.37 3.80 -12.78
CA ARG A 131 -31.79 5.20 -12.77
C ARG A 131 -33.18 5.35 -12.19
N CYS A 132 -33.39 6.42 -11.42
CA CYS A 132 -34.74 6.86 -11.07
C CYS A 132 -35.33 7.60 -12.28
N GLU A 133 -36.34 7.04 -12.91
CA GLU A 133 -37.00 7.56 -14.11
C GLU A 133 -38.45 7.95 -13.78
N LYS A 134 -39.05 8.84 -14.58
CA LYS A 134 -40.46 9.19 -14.39
C LYS A 134 -41.33 7.97 -14.76
N PRO A 135 -42.42 7.70 -14.03
CA PRO A 135 -43.34 6.64 -14.39
C PRO A 135 -43.80 6.85 -15.84
N ARG A 136 -43.65 5.83 -16.68
CA ARG A 136 -44.24 5.86 -18.03
C ARG A 136 -45.74 5.69 -17.86
N ARG A 137 -46.49 6.74 -18.20
CA ARG A 137 -47.96 6.76 -18.14
C ARG A 137 -48.56 5.88 -19.22
#